data_AF-A0A7S4FJ48-F1
#
_entry.id   AF-A0A7S4FJ48-F1
#
_cell.length_a   1.000
_cell.length_b   1.000
_cell.length_c   1.000
_cell.angle_alpha   90.00
_cell.angle_beta   90.00
_cell.angle_gamma   90.00
#
_symmetry.space_group_name_H-M   'P 1'
#
loop_
_entity.id
_entity.type
_entity.pdbx_description
1 polymer ?
#
loop_
_entity_poly.entity_id
_entity_poly.type
_entity_poly.pdbx_seq_one_letter_code
_entity_poly.pdbx_strand_id
1 'polypeptide(L)'
;KEYSQAIELYTQLLEGDPSHVVALLNIGACYIEKRDWEKARENCEKFVKQSTEEGRTPDSNLLAKAHYRMALACFELGLKDQTAFGPAIYFKTTMQMAEEAWNCAQGSAVLQSPITGLLGRLRMQLRKQQQQMANQQPNESETQPLVEPQSQLPAQAPPQDDQLLSWGQALLQRIASNDRLAAVDALDLLDAACMPQAAGVLLE
;
A
#
# COMPACT_ATOMS: atom_id res chain seq x y z
N LYS A 1 -23.25 6.79 15.35
CA LYS A 1 -22.52 7.75 14.50
C LYS A 1 -23.10 7.69 13.10
N GLU A 2 -23.63 8.79 12.58
CA GLU A 2 -24.45 8.83 11.36
C GLU A 2 -23.59 9.09 10.11
N TYR A 3 -22.70 8.14 9.81
CA TYR A 3 -21.75 8.29 8.70
C TYR A 3 -22.39 8.32 7.33
N SER A 4 -23.52 7.64 7.14
CA SER A 4 -24.25 7.68 5.86
C SER A 4 -24.76 9.08 5.56
N GLN A 5 -25.36 9.76 6.55
CA GLN A 5 -25.84 11.14 6.38
C GLN A 5 -24.67 12.11 6.12
N ALA A 6 -23.54 11.94 6.82
CA ALA A 6 -22.34 12.75 6.56
C ALA A 6 -21.84 12.58 5.11
N ILE A 7 -21.82 11.34 4.60
CA ILE A 7 -21.45 11.06 3.20
C ILE A 7 -22.43 11.74 2.24
N GLU A 8 -23.74 11.68 2.50
CA GLU A 8 -24.76 12.36 1.68
C GLU A 8 -24.51 13.87 1.64
N LEU A 9 -24.29 14.51 2.80
CA LEU A 9 -24.02 15.95 2.88
C LEU A 9 -22.75 16.36 2.14
N TYR A 10 -21.66 15.60 2.28
CA TYR A 10 -20.41 15.89 1.56
C TYR A 10 -20.53 15.61 0.05
N THR A 11 -21.33 14.61 -0.34
CA THR A 11 -21.62 14.36 -1.75
C THR A 11 -22.38 15.52 -2.37
N GLN A 12 -23.42 16.03 -1.69
CA GLN A 12 -24.15 17.23 -2.12
C GLN A 12 -23.23 18.47 -2.19
N LEU A 13 -22.29 18.60 -1.25
CA LEU A 13 -21.29 19.68 -1.30
C LEU A 13 -20.41 19.58 -2.54
N LEU A 14 -20.00 18.38 -2.95
CA LEU A 14 -19.23 18.17 -4.18
C LEU A 14 -20.06 18.38 -5.46
N GLU A 15 -21.37 18.14 -5.42
CA GLU A 15 -22.26 18.48 -6.53
C GLU A 15 -22.38 19.99 -6.75
N GLY A 16 -22.40 20.77 -5.65
CA GLY A 16 -22.45 22.23 -5.69
C GLY A 16 -21.09 22.90 -5.92
N ASP A 17 -20.01 22.33 -5.37
CA ASP A 17 -18.63 22.76 -5.54
C ASP A 17 -17.71 21.55 -5.77
N PRO A 18 -17.55 21.13 -7.04
CA PRO A 18 -16.68 20.01 -7.37
C PRO A 18 -15.23 20.23 -6.97
N SER A 19 -14.79 21.48 -6.74
CA SER A 19 -13.42 21.83 -6.36
C SER A 19 -13.14 21.70 -4.86
N HIS A 20 -14.15 21.31 -4.08
CA HIS A 20 -14.06 21.17 -2.64
C HIS A 20 -13.36 19.86 -2.23
N VAL A 21 -12.06 19.77 -2.48
CA VAL A 21 -11.26 18.56 -2.23
C VAL A 21 -11.36 18.05 -0.78
N VAL A 22 -11.55 18.92 0.22
CA VAL A 22 -11.68 18.52 1.63
C VAL A 22 -12.92 17.63 1.86
N ALA A 23 -13.98 17.77 1.06
CA ALA A 23 -15.14 16.87 1.13
C ALA A 23 -14.75 15.44 0.77
N LEU A 24 -13.93 15.23 -0.27
CA LEU A 24 -13.42 13.90 -0.64
C LEU A 24 -12.66 13.26 0.52
N LEU A 25 -11.80 14.04 1.17
CA LEU A 25 -11.06 13.56 2.34
C LEU A 25 -12.01 13.17 3.48
N ASN A 26 -13.05 13.95 3.77
CA ASN A 26 -14.01 13.67 4.83
C ASN A 26 -14.93 12.47 4.50
N ILE A 27 -15.31 12.30 3.23
CA ILE A 27 -16.01 11.10 2.74
C ILE A 27 -15.15 9.86 2.97
N GLY A 28 -13.86 9.92 2.62
CA GLY A 28 -12.90 8.86 2.89
C GLY A 28 -12.84 8.50 4.39
N ALA A 29 -12.86 9.50 5.28
CA ALA A 29 -12.92 9.28 6.73
C ALA A 29 -14.20 8.52 7.16
N CYS A 30 -15.34 8.89 6.60
CA CYS A 30 -16.61 8.23 6.90
C CYS A 30 -16.59 6.77 6.45
N TYR A 31 -15.99 6.47 5.29
CA TYR A 31 -15.85 5.10 4.82
C TYR A 31 -14.87 4.26 5.64
N ILE A 32 -13.77 4.83 6.14
CA ILE A 32 -12.88 4.18 7.13
C ILE A 32 -13.68 3.72 8.34
N GLU A 33 -14.52 4.59 8.89
CA GLU A 33 -15.33 4.28 10.06
C GLU A 33 -16.44 3.26 9.79
N LYS A 34 -16.95 3.23 8.55
CA LYS A 34 -17.88 2.19 8.06
C LYS A 34 -17.17 0.88 7.68
N ARG A 35 -15.83 0.83 7.73
CA ARG A 35 -14.98 -0.31 7.29
C ARG A 35 -15.16 -0.68 5.81
N ASP A 36 -15.60 0.28 5.00
CA ASP A 36 -15.67 0.17 3.54
C ASP A 36 -14.34 0.67 2.98
N TRP A 37 -13.34 -0.22 3.00
CA TRP A 37 -11.94 0.14 2.75
C TRP A 37 -11.68 0.54 1.29
N GLU A 38 -12.38 -0.08 0.35
CA GLU A 38 -12.24 0.22 -1.08
C GLU A 38 -12.69 1.65 -1.37
N LYS A 39 -13.91 2.03 -0.92
CA LYS A 39 -14.41 3.39 -1.09
C LYS A 39 -13.59 4.41 -0.30
N ALA A 40 -13.08 4.04 0.86
CA ALA A 40 -12.19 4.91 1.62
C ALA A 40 -10.91 5.24 0.83
N ARG A 41 -10.29 4.21 0.22
CA ARG A 41 -9.10 4.37 -0.63
C ARG A 41 -9.40 5.25 -1.83
N GLU A 42 -10.46 4.93 -2.57
CA GLU A 42 -10.85 5.65 -3.80
C GLU A 42 -11.07 7.15 -3.55
N ASN A 43 -11.76 7.52 -2.46
CA ASN A 43 -12.00 8.93 -2.13
C ASN A 43 -10.72 9.66 -1.72
N CYS A 44 -9.78 8.99 -1.05
CA CYS A 44 -8.48 9.58 -0.72
C CYS A 44 -7.58 9.72 -1.97
N GLU A 45 -7.63 8.78 -2.90
CA GLU A 45 -6.94 8.88 -4.20
C GLU A 45 -7.45 10.06 -5.02
N LYS A 46 -8.78 10.22 -5.09
CA LYS A 46 -9.42 11.37 -5.73
C LYS A 46 -8.98 12.69 -5.10
N PHE A 47 -8.92 12.74 -3.76
CA PHE A 47 -8.41 13.91 -3.04
C PHE A 47 -6.98 14.28 -3.47
N VAL A 48 -6.05 13.30 -3.49
CA VAL A 48 -4.65 13.55 -3.87
C VAL A 48 -4.57 14.04 -5.31
N LYS A 49 -5.22 13.33 -6.24
CA LYS A 49 -5.22 13.65 -7.68
C LYS A 49 -5.74 15.07 -7.93
N GLN A 50 -6.92 15.39 -7.41
CA GLN A 50 -7.54 16.68 -7.64
C GLN A 50 -6.76 17.82 -6.97
N SER A 51 -6.22 17.59 -5.77
CA SER A 51 -5.39 18.58 -5.09
C SER A 51 -4.13 18.91 -5.88
N THR A 52 -3.54 17.93 -6.58
CA THR A 52 -2.36 18.13 -7.42
C THR A 52 -2.67 18.75 -8.79
N GLU A 53 -3.81 18.42 -9.39
CA GLU A 53 -4.21 18.92 -10.72
C GLU A 53 -4.62 20.40 -10.68
N GLU A 54 -5.19 20.88 -9.59
CA GLU A 54 -5.65 22.26 -9.44
C GLU A 54 -4.52 23.29 -9.23
N GLY A 55 -3.25 22.87 -9.30
CA GLY A 55 -2.09 23.72 -9.03
C GLY A 55 -2.04 24.24 -7.59
N ARG A 56 -2.89 23.71 -6.71
CA ARG A 56 -2.88 24.00 -5.28
C ARG A 56 -1.79 23.15 -4.63
N THR A 57 -1.06 23.73 -3.68
CA THR A 57 -0.26 22.93 -2.75
C THR A 57 -1.19 22.49 -1.61
N PRO A 58 -1.69 21.24 -1.58
CA PRO A 58 -2.51 20.79 -0.47
C PRO A 58 -1.74 20.92 0.84
N ASP A 59 -2.44 21.30 1.91
CA ASP A 59 -1.86 21.31 3.25
C ASP A 59 -1.21 19.95 3.54
N SER A 60 0.07 20.00 3.91
CA SER A 60 0.88 18.80 4.17
C SER A 60 0.21 17.89 5.20
N ASN A 61 -0.52 18.45 6.17
CA ASN A 61 -1.28 17.67 7.14
C ASN A 61 -2.50 16.95 6.52
N LEU A 62 -3.13 17.54 5.51
CA LEU A 62 -4.26 16.90 4.80
C LEU A 62 -3.76 15.78 3.89
N LEU A 63 -2.63 15.98 3.20
CA LEU A 63 -1.94 14.91 2.48
C LEU A 63 -1.56 13.76 3.42
N ALA A 64 -0.95 14.07 4.57
CA ALA A 64 -0.58 13.07 5.56
C ALA A 64 -1.80 12.23 6.01
N LYS A 65 -2.95 12.87 6.24
CA LYS A 65 -4.20 12.18 6.57
C LYS A 65 -4.72 11.32 5.43
N ALA A 66 -4.65 11.80 4.19
CA ALA A 66 -5.09 11.04 3.01
C ALA A 66 -4.25 9.77 2.83
N HIS A 67 -2.92 9.92 2.75
CA HIS A 67 -2.00 8.79 2.63
C HIS A 67 -2.11 7.81 3.80
N TYR A 68 -2.26 8.30 5.04
CA TYR A 68 -2.49 7.43 6.19
C TYR A 68 -3.77 6.59 6.06
N ARG A 69 -4.87 7.20 5.59
CA ARG A 69 -6.15 6.49 5.40
C ARG A 69 -6.06 5.48 4.26
N MET A 70 -5.35 5.80 3.17
CA MET A 70 -5.05 4.86 2.11
C MET A 70 -4.22 3.68 2.63
N ALA A 71 -3.16 3.95 3.40
CA ALA A 71 -2.34 2.93 4.03
C ALA A 71 -3.19 2.00 4.92
N LEU A 72 -4.04 2.58 5.77
CA LEU A 72 -4.94 1.81 6.63
C LEU A 72 -5.92 0.96 5.82
N ALA A 73 -6.53 1.51 4.78
CA ALA A 73 -7.45 0.78 3.91
C ALA A 73 -6.75 -0.40 3.21
N CYS A 74 -5.56 -0.18 2.64
CA CYS A 74 -4.75 -1.23 2.03
C CYS A 74 -4.38 -2.30 3.05
N PHE A 75 -3.97 -1.91 4.27
CA PHE A 75 -3.61 -2.86 5.31
C PHE A 75 -4.76 -3.80 5.65
N GLU A 76 -5.96 -3.24 5.84
CA GLU A 76 -7.16 -4.00 6.20
C GLU A 76 -7.68 -4.86 5.03
N LEU A 77 -7.51 -4.42 3.78
CA LEU A 77 -7.78 -5.25 2.61
C LEU A 77 -6.81 -6.43 2.53
N GLY A 78 -5.52 -6.19 2.76
CA GLY A 78 -4.49 -7.23 2.79
C GLY A 78 -4.69 -8.28 3.88
N LEU A 79 -5.29 -7.90 5.02
CA LEU A 79 -5.67 -8.85 6.07
C LEU A 79 -6.88 -9.73 5.69
N LYS A 80 -7.75 -9.25 4.80
CA LYS A 80 -8.96 -9.96 4.35
C LYS A 80 -8.71 -10.83 3.12
N ASP A 81 -7.68 -10.49 2.34
CA ASP A 81 -7.33 -11.22 1.13
C ASP A 81 -6.80 -12.62 1.47
N GLN A 82 -7.44 -13.64 0.91
CA GLN A 82 -7.10 -15.06 1.13
C GLN A 82 -6.22 -15.64 0.02
N THR A 83 -5.89 -14.83 -1.00
CA THR A 83 -5.01 -15.27 -2.07
C THR A 83 -3.57 -15.40 -1.57
N ALA A 84 -2.77 -16.24 -2.24
CA ALA A 84 -1.38 -16.45 -1.84
C ALA A 84 -0.52 -15.18 -1.90
N PHE A 85 -0.85 -14.26 -2.82
CA PHE A 85 -0.04 -13.05 -3.10
C PHE A 85 -0.75 -11.73 -2.76
N GLY A 86 -2.08 -11.72 -2.65
CA GLY A 86 -2.85 -10.51 -2.39
C GLY A 86 -2.42 -9.73 -1.14
N PRO A 87 -2.24 -10.38 0.03
CA PRO A 87 -1.73 -9.71 1.22
C PRO A 87 -0.39 -8.99 1.00
N ALA A 88 0.51 -9.56 0.19
CA ALA A 88 1.82 -8.96 -0.09
C ALA A 88 1.71 -7.66 -0.87
N ILE A 89 0.86 -7.61 -1.91
CA ILE A 89 0.58 -6.39 -2.70
C ILE A 89 0.02 -5.29 -1.79
N TYR A 90 -0.96 -5.64 -0.96
CA TYR A 90 -1.60 -4.70 -0.05
C TYR A 90 -0.65 -4.18 1.03
N PHE A 91 0.19 -5.04 1.59
CA PHE A 91 1.20 -4.66 2.58
C PHE A 91 2.30 -3.78 2.00
N LYS A 92 2.71 -4.02 0.74
CA LYS A 92 3.55 -3.12 -0.04
C LYS A 92 2.92 -1.72 -0.14
N THR A 93 1.68 -1.67 -0.61
CA THR A 93 0.98 -0.40 -0.82
C THR A 93 0.78 0.33 0.52
N THR A 94 0.53 -0.43 1.59
CA THR A 94 0.46 0.09 2.96
C THR A 94 1.77 0.76 3.37
N MET A 95 2.92 0.12 3.14
CA MET A 95 4.22 0.68 3.47
C MET A 95 4.47 1.99 2.74
N GLN A 96 4.30 1.98 1.42
CA GLN A 96 4.52 3.16 0.59
C GLN A 96 3.66 4.34 1.05
N MET A 97 2.36 4.12 1.21
CA MET A 97 1.42 5.16 1.65
C MET A 97 1.72 5.62 3.08
N ALA A 98 2.15 4.73 3.97
CA ALA A 98 2.54 5.12 5.33
C ALA A 98 3.82 5.97 5.36
N GLU A 99 4.77 5.73 4.45
CA GLU A 99 5.96 6.56 4.30
C GLU A 99 5.64 7.94 3.71
N GLU A 100 4.81 7.98 2.67
CA GLU A 100 4.31 9.25 2.10
C GLU A 100 3.58 10.06 3.17
N ALA A 101 2.74 9.40 3.97
CA ALA A 101 2.07 10.02 5.12
C ALA A 101 3.07 10.57 6.15
N TRP A 102 4.13 9.83 6.44
CA TRP A 102 5.19 10.25 7.38
C TRP A 102 5.95 11.48 6.87
N ASN A 103 6.29 11.49 5.59
CA ASN A 103 7.00 12.61 4.96
C ASN A 103 6.14 13.87 4.93
N CYS A 104 4.82 13.73 4.73
CA CYS A 104 3.89 14.86 4.81
C CYS A 104 3.60 15.30 6.26
N ALA A 105 3.77 14.41 7.25
CA ALA A 105 3.51 14.72 8.66
C ALA A 105 4.68 15.43 9.37
N GLN A 106 5.72 15.89 8.67
CA GLN A 106 6.89 16.50 9.31
C GLN A 106 6.52 17.63 10.27
N GLY A 107 6.97 17.51 11.52
CA GLY A 107 6.67 18.47 12.60
C GLY A 107 5.36 18.20 13.37
N SER A 108 4.54 17.23 12.97
CA SER A 108 3.27 16.89 13.63
C SER A 108 3.32 15.53 14.34
N ALA A 109 3.71 15.54 15.62
CA ALA A 109 3.75 14.34 16.45
C ALA A 109 2.37 13.63 16.55
N VAL A 110 1.29 14.40 16.48
CA VAL A 110 -0.10 13.90 16.50
C VAL A 110 -0.39 13.01 15.29
N LEU A 111 0.13 13.37 14.11
CA LEU A 111 -0.05 12.59 12.88
C LEU A 111 0.97 11.45 12.76
N GLN A 112 2.18 11.63 13.29
CA GLN A 112 3.20 10.59 13.28
C GLN A 112 2.83 9.38 14.13
N SER A 113 2.26 9.59 15.33
CA SER A 113 1.88 8.50 16.25
C SER A 113 1.04 7.37 15.60
N PRO A 114 -0.11 7.65 14.95
CA PRO A 114 -0.90 6.61 14.32
C PRO A 114 -0.21 5.93 13.13
N ILE A 115 0.67 6.64 12.41
CA ILE A 115 1.47 6.09 11.30
C ILE A 115 2.47 5.06 11.85
N THR A 116 3.24 5.42 12.89
CA THR A 116 4.14 4.47 13.57
C THR A 116 3.40 3.27 14.13
N GLY A 117 2.20 3.47 14.68
CA GLY A 117 1.36 2.37 15.17
C GLY A 117 0.93 1.41 14.07
N LEU A 118 0.54 1.93 12.89
CA LEU A 118 0.20 1.13 11.72
C LEU A 118 1.41 0.32 11.23
N LEU A 119 2.56 0.97 11.06
CA LEU A 119 3.82 0.31 10.66
C LEU A 119 4.23 -0.79 11.64
N GLY A 120 4.06 -0.57 12.94
CA GLY A 120 4.30 -1.58 13.97
C GLY A 120 3.40 -2.81 13.81
N ARG A 121 2.10 -2.62 13.57
CA ARG A 121 1.16 -3.73 13.31
C ARG A 121 1.51 -4.48 12.03
N LEU A 122 1.85 -3.76 10.98
CA LEU A 122 2.25 -4.35 9.71
C LEU A 122 3.50 -5.23 9.88
N ARG A 123 4.56 -4.73 10.50
CA ARG A 123 5.77 -5.51 10.80
C ARG A 123 5.46 -6.76 11.63
N MET A 124 4.58 -6.65 12.62
CA MET A 124 4.18 -7.81 13.43
C MET A 124 3.48 -8.88 12.57
N GLN A 125 2.60 -8.48 11.66
CA GLN A 125 1.91 -9.40 10.76
C GLN A 125 2.87 -10.09 9.79
N LEU A 126 3.81 -9.33 9.22
CA LEU A 126 4.84 -9.85 8.34
C LEU A 126 5.73 -10.89 9.03
N ARG A 127 6.15 -10.63 10.27
CA ARG A 127 6.93 -11.60 11.07
C ARG A 127 6.15 -12.88 11.33
N LYS A 128 4.84 -12.79 11.60
CA LYS A 128 3.98 -13.98 11.78
C LYS A 128 3.90 -14.81 10.51
N GLN A 129 3.71 -14.17 9.35
CA GLN A 129 3.71 -14.88 8.06
C GLN A 129 5.07 -15.55 7.78
N GLN A 130 6.18 -14.88 8.08
CA GLN A 130 7.51 -15.47 7.94
C GLN A 130 7.70 -16.71 8.82
N GLN A 131 7.29 -16.65 10.08
CA GLN A 131 7.38 -17.79 11.00
C GLN A 131 6.49 -18.95 10.56
N GLN A 132 5.28 -18.66 10.05
CA GLN A 132 4.38 -19.69 9.54
C GLN A 132 4.97 -20.38 8.30
N MET A 133 5.60 -19.63 7.39
CA MET A 133 6.27 -20.21 6.22
C MET A 133 7.54 -20.99 6.59
N ALA A 134 8.35 -20.50 7.54
CA ALA A 134 9.53 -21.21 8.03
C ALA A 134 9.16 -22.53 8.72
N ASN A 135 8.02 -22.58 9.41
CA ASN A 135 7.50 -23.80 10.05
C ASN A 135 6.85 -24.78 9.06
N GLN A 136 6.55 -24.35 7.83
CA GLN A 136 5.96 -25.18 6.77
C GLN A 136 7.00 -25.71 5.77
N GLN A 137 8.23 -25.19 5.78
CA GLN A 137 9.34 -25.81 5.06
C GLN A 137 9.73 -27.10 5.81
N PRO A 138 9.68 -28.29 5.17
CA PRO A 138 10.27 -29.50 5.75
C PRO A 138 11.75 -29.24 6.03
N ASN A 139 12.31 -29.91 7.04
CA ASN A 139 13.76 -29.98 7.25
C ASN A 139 14.43 -30.58 6.00
N GLU A 140 14.68 -29.77 4.98
CA GLU A 140 15.63 -30.05 3.93
C GLU A 140 16.94 -29.40 4.36
N SER A 141 17.73 -30.22 5.04
CA SER A 141 19.17 -30.08 5.12
C SER A 141 19.75 -30.03 3.71
N GLU A 142 19.72 -28.86 3.08
CA GLU A 142 20.58 -28.47 1.97
C GLU A 142 20.45 -26.96 1.83
N THR A 143 21.40 -26.25 2.45
CA THR A 143 21.63 -24.84 2.21
C THR A 143 21.90 -24.63 0.72
N GLN A 144 20.88 -24.21 -0.04
CA GLN A 144 21.11 -23.39 -1.20
C GLN A 144 21.26 -21.94 -0.71
N PRO A 145 22.39 -21.27 -0.99
CA PRO A 145 22.57 -19.90 -0.56
C PRO A 145 21.49 -19.03 -1.21
N LEU A 146 21.00 -18.06 -0.43
CA LEU A 146 20.20 -16.94 -0.91
C LEU A 146 20.73 -16.48 -2.27
N VAL A 147 19.96 -16.73 -3.33
CA VAL A 147 20.31 -16.21 -4.65
C VAL A 147 20.14 -14.69 -4.57
N GLU A 148 21.25 -13.97 -4.43
CA GLU A 148 21.29 -12.54 -4.69
C GLU A 148 20.69 -12.30 -6.08
N PRO A 149 19.80 -11.32 -6.26
CA PRO A 149 19.22 -11.05 -7.56
C PRO A 149 20.36 -10.66 -8.51
N GLN A 150 20.72 -11.59 -9.40
CA GLN A 150 21.73 -11.37 -10.41
C GLN A 150 21.27 -10.20 -11.28
N SER A 151 22.18 -9.26 -11.49
CA SER A 151 21.99 -7.95 -12.13
C SER A 151 21.63 -8.00 -13.63
N GLN A 152 21.16 -9.12 -14.17
CA GLN A 152 20.75 -9.26 -15.56
C GLN A 152 19.56 -10.21 -15.67
N LEU A 153 18.39 -9.67 -16.07
CA LEU A 153 17.23 -10.45 -16.47
C LEU A 153 17.57 -11.30 -17.71
N PRO A 154 17.40 -12.63 -17.70
CA PRO A 154 17.19 -13.37 -18.93
C PRO A 154 15.79 -13.02 -19.45
N ALA A 155 15.75 -12.40 -20.63
CA ALA A 155 14.51 -12.17 -21.36
C ALA A 155 13.94 -13.51 -21.84
N GLN A 156 13.12 -14.19 -21.03
CA GLN A 156 12.13 -15.18 -21.51
C GLN A 156 11.22 -15.73 -20.40
N ALA A 157 9.93 -15.81 -20.77
CA ALA A 157 8.76 -16.34 -20.04
C ALA A 157 8.29 -15.54 -18.81
N PRO A 158 6.95 -15.41 -18.62
CA PRO A 158 6.42 -14.87 -17.38
C PRO A 158 6.93 -15.75 -16.22
N PRO A 159 7.28 -15.14 -15.08
CA PRO A 159 7.77 -15.87 -13.91
C PRO A 159 6.76 -16.95 -13.52
N GLN A 160 7.25 -18.16 -13.29
CA GLN A 160 6.41 -19.27 -12.81
C GLN A 160 5.86 -18.94 -11.41
N ASP A 161 4.71 -19.51 -11.01
CA ASP A 161 4.05 -19.21 -9.71
C ASP A 161 5.02 -19.34 -8.51
N ASP A 162 5.96 -20.29 -8.56
CA ASP A 162 7.00 -20.48 -7.55
C ASP A 162 8.02 -19.33 -7.49
N GLN A 163 8.34 -18.71 -8.64
CA GLN A 163 9.23 -17.54 -8.70
C GLN A 163 8.53 -16.30 -8.13
N LEU A 164 7.26 -16.10 -8.47
CA LEU A 164 6.44 -15.01 -7.90
C LEU A 164 6.29 -15.16 -6.37
N LEU A 165 6.11 -16.39 -5.89
CA LEU A 165 6.10 -16.69 -4.46
C LEU A 165 7.44 -16.33 -3.81
N SER A 166 8.56 -16.72 -4.41
CA SER A 166 9.90 -16.41 -3.90
C SER A 166 10.17 -14.89 -3.83
N TRP A 167 9.69 -14.14 -4.83
CA TRP A 167 9.85 -12.69 -4.88
C TRP A 167 8.95 -11.99 -3.86
N GLY A 168 7.71 -12.45 -3.71
CA GLY A 168 6.84 -12.03 -2.61
C GLY A 168 7.50 -12.25 -1.25
N GLN A 169 8.09 -13.43 -1.03
CA GLN A 169 8.80 -13.76 0.21
C GLN A 169 9.99 -12.82 0.47
N ALA A 170 10.80 -12.55 -0.55
CA ALA A 170 11.95 -11.63 -0.45
C ALA A 170 11.51 -10.19 -0.13
N LEU A 171 10.43 -9.72 -0.75
CA LEU A 171 9.85 -8.40 -0.46
C LEU A 171 9.38 -8.31 1.01
N LEU A 172 8.65 -9.31 1.49
CA LEU A 172 8.18 -9.35 2.89
C LEU A 172 9.35 -9.39 3.88
N GLN A 173 10.44 -10.09 3.57
CA GLN A 173 11.68 -10.07 4.36
C GLN A 173 12.30 -8.68 4.46
N ARG A 174 12.41 -7.97 3.33
CA ARG A 174 13.01 -6.64 3.27
C ARG A 174 12.16 -5.57 3.97
N ILE A 175 10.82 -5.66 3.85
CA ILE A 175 9.91 -4.81 4.61
C ILE A 175 10.05 -5.07 6.12
N ALA A 176 10.20 -6.33 6.53
CA ALA A 176 10.37 -6.70 7.93
C ALA A 176 11.72 -6.27 8.52
N SER A 177 12.79 -6.26 7.72
CA SER A 177 14.15 -5.86 8.12
C SER A 177 14.39 -4.35 8.14
N ASN A 178 13.41 -3.55 7.71
CA ASN A 178 13.53 -2.09 7.59
C ASN A 178 14.59 -1.64 6.58
N ASP A 179 14.95 -2.52 5.63
CA ASP A 179 15.82 -2.18 4.51
C ASP A 179 14.99 -1.55 3.39
N ARG A 180 14.90 -0.22 3.46
CA ARG A 180 14.05 0.58 2.59
C ARG A 180 14.50 0.53 1.13
N LEU A 181 15.81 0.56 0.88
CA LEU A 181 16.36 0.55 -0.46
C LEU A 181 16.13 -0.82 -1.10
N ALA A 182 16.45 -1.88 -0.37
CA ALA A 182 16.25 -3.23 -0.86
C ALA A 182 14.75 -3.56 -1.07
N ALA A 183 13.86 -3.05 -0.22
CA ALA A 183 12.42 -3.27 -0.38
C ALA A 183 11.90 -2.64 -1.69
N VAL A 184 12.43 -1.47 -2.08
CA VAL A 184 12.12 -0.82 -3.37
C VAL A 184 12.74 -1.58 -4.54
N ASP A 185 13.98 -2.06 -4.44
CA ASP A 185 14.59 -2.84 -5.53
C ASP A 185 13.87 -4.19 -5.77
N ALA A 186 13.42 -4.86 -4.70
CA ALA A 186 12.61 -6.08 -4.81
C ALA A 186 11.21 -5.80 -5.38
N LEU A 187 10.74 -4.57 -5.23
CA LEU A 187 9.46 -4.07 -5.72
C LEU A 187 9.45 -3.98 -7.25
N ASP A 188 10.48 -3.34 -7.80
CA ASP A 188 10.63 -3.09 -9.23
C ASP A 188 10.76 -4.43 -9.97
N LEU A 189 11.43 -5.40 -9.34
CA LEU A 189 11.50 -6.77 -9.82
C LEU A 189 10.13 -7.44 -9.86
N LEU A 190 9.30 -7.28 -8.82
CA LEU A 190 7.94 -7.83 -8.76
C LEU A 190 6.94 -7.17 -9.71
N ASP A 191 7.05 -5.86 -9.93
CA ASP A 191 6.16 -5.16 -10.87
C ASP A 191 6.53 -5.49 -12.32
N ALA A 192 7.83 -5.58 -12.65
CA ALA A 192 8.30 -6.02 -13.96
C ALA A 192 7.91 -7.49 -14.26
N ALA A 193 7.84 -8.31 -13.23
CA ALA A 193 7.48 -9.72 -13.24
C ALA A 193 6.00 -9.99 -13.48
N CYS A 194 5.13 -9.26 -12.78
CA CYS A 194 3.68 -9.44 -12.82
C CYS A 194 3.03 -8.80 -14.06
N MET A 195 3.79 -8.06 -14.87
CA MET A 195 3.29 -7.36 -16.07
C MET A 195 3.92 -7.94 -17.35
N PRO A 196 3.44 -9.06 -17.92
CA PRO A 196 4.02 -9.53 -19.19
C PRO A 196 3.67 -8.61 -20.37
N GLN A 197 2.63 -7.76 -20.29
CA GLN A 197 2.12 -6.98 -21.44
C GLN A 197 1.42 -5.63 -21.10
N ALA A 198 1.89 -4.86 -20.12
CA ALA A 198 1.41 -3.47 -19.94
C ALA A 198 2.27 -2.41 -20.65
N ALA A 199 3.24 -2.80 -21.48
CA ALA A 199 4.02 -1.90 -22.33
C ALA A 199 3.34 -1.61 -23.70
N GLY A 200 2.10 -2.07 -23.92
CA GLY A 200 1.42 -1.97 -25.21
C GLY A 200 0.15 -1.13 -25.30
N VAL A 201 -0.35 -0.51 -24.22
CA VAL A 201 -1.65 0.22 -24.25
C VAL A 201 -1.63 1.58 -23.53
N LEU A 202 -0.47 2.21 -23.36
CA LEU A 202 -0.40 3.59 -22.83
C LEU A 202 0.46 4.56 -23.67
N LEU A 203 0.59 4.29 -24.97
CA LEU A 203 0.99 5.28 -25.97
C LEU A 203 0.25 5.01 -27.29
N GLU A 204 -1.01 5.46 -27.36
CA GLU A 204 -1.57 6.14 -28.54
C GLU A 204 -2.20 7.45 -28.09
#